data_AF-A0A9W8NW43-F1
#
_entry.id   AF-A0A9W8NW43-F1
#
_cell.length_a   1.000
_cell.length_b   1.000
_cell.length_c   1.000
_cell.angle_alpha   90.00
_cell.angle_beta   90.00
_cell.angle_gamma   90.00
#
_symmetry.space_group_name_H-M   'P 1'
#
loop_
_entity.id
_entity.type
_entity.pdbx_description
1 polymer ?
#
loop_
_entity_poly.entity_id
_entity_poly.type
_entity_poly.pdbx_seq_one_letter_code
_entity_poly.pdbx_strand_id
1 'polypeptide(L)'
;MSASKEDLRVSIETMSDWSRVKANYAQAASSSLAKELTARNLSESSSLSQHLDQFIQNTFRLVQPNLRVNGQSFNERGEDDIEPFDESLDRHVWSLHDQRLGLQKTIAVIRRIEASKIEKMMLSSLEQYHKLDALESELEDLPEDLPEDLTMDVDDTAGETAAWAQELSQSIPNQTERTTRLQNVTAELKRPDWR
;
A
#
# COMPACT_ATOMS: atom_id res chain seq x y z
N MET A 1 6.20 9.72 -32.25
CA MET A 1 6.86 8.42 -32.07
C MET A 1 8.36 8.65 -31.90
N SER A 2 8.82 8.87 -30.67
CA SER A 2 10.22 9.12 -30.33
C SER A 2 10.84 7.85 -29.73
N ALA A 3 11.02 6.82 -30.57
CA ALA A 3 11.96 5.76 -30.24
C ALA A 3 13.36 6.31 -30.54
N SER A 4 13.96 7.06 -29.60
CA SER A 4 15.11 7.90 -29.97
C SER A 4 16.09 8.09 -28.80
N LYS A 5 17.24 7.44 -28.92
CA LYS A 5 18.47 7.51 -28.10
C LYS A 5 18.57 6.77 -26.76
N GLU A 6 17.47 6.41 -26.09
CA GLU A 6 17.60 5.72 -24.78
C GLU A 6 17.91 4.22 -24.89
N ASP A 7 17.57 3.56 -26.01
CA ASP A 7 17.73 2.12 -26.23
C ASP A 7 19.12 1.67 -26.74
N LEU A 8 20.03 2.60 -27.06
CA LEU A 8 21.36 2.28 -27.61
C LEU A 8 22.46 2.16 -26.55
N ARG A 9 22.12 2.29 -25.26
CA ARG A 9 23.11 2.21 -24.17
C ARG A 9 23.40 0.76 -23.82
N VAL A 10 24.68 0.43 -23.64
CA VAL A 10 25.12 -0.91 -23.25
C VAL A 10 24.87 -1.09 -21.76
N SER A 11 24.07 -2.09 -21.40
CA SER A 11 23.80 -2.47 -20.02
C SER A 11 24.78 -3.53 -19.54
N ILE A 12 25.41 -3.28 -18.41
CA ILE A 12 26.22 -4.23 -17.65
C ILE A 12 25.50 -4.50 -16.32
N GLU A 13 25.49 -5.76 -15.91
CA GLU A 13 24.81 -6.18 -14.68
C GLU A 13 25.54 -5.68 -13.44
N THR A 14 26.87 -5.85 -13.37
CA THR A 14 27.68 -5.52 -12.20
C THR A 14 28.88 -4.62 -12.50
N MET A 15 29.32 -3.84 -11.51
CA MET A 15 30.54 -3.03 -11.62
C MET A 15 31.80 -3.90 -11.71
N SER A 16 31.78 -5.08 -11.09
CA SER A 16 32.83 -6.09 -11.22
C SER A 16 33.01 -6.59 -12.65
N ASP A 17 31.93 -6.70 -13.43
CA ASP A 17 32.05 -7.10 -14.83
C ASP A 17 32.69 -6.00 -15.66
N TRP A 18 32.35 -4.73 -15.38
CA TRP A 18 32.99 -3.59 -16.03
C TRP A 18 34.49 -3.50 -15.74
N SER A 19 34.89 -3.65 -14.47
CA SER A 19 36.31 -3.66 -14.10
C SER A 19 37.06 -4.84 -14.71
N ARG A 20 36.41 -6.01 -14.80
CA ARG A 20 36.96 -7.19 -15.50
C ARG A 20 37.15 -6.95 -17.00
N VAL A 21 36.20 -6.30 -17.68
CA VAL A 21 36.34 -5.93 -19.10
C VAL A 21 37.52 -4.97 -19.30
N LYS A 22 37.64 -3.95 -18.44
CA LYS A 22 38.77 -3.00 -18.46
C LYS A 22 40.12 -3.71 -18.28
N ALA A 23 40.21 -4.61 -17.30
CA ALA A 23 41.42 -5.39 -17.04
C ALA A 23 41.79 -6.33 -18.20
N ASN A 24 40.81 -7.06 -18.73
CA ASN A 24 41.03 -7.98 -19.86
C ASN A 24 41.49 -7.24 -21.12
N TYR A 25 40.88 -6.08 -21.42
CA TYR A 25 41.28 -5.25 -22.57
C TYR A 25 42.71 -4.71 -22.39
N ALA A 26 43.04 -4.17 -21.22
CA ALA A 26 44.37 -3.66 -20.93
C ALA A 26 45.44 -4.76 -21.01
N GLN A 27 45.14 -5.96 -20.50
CA GLN A 27 46.02 -7.13 -20.61
C GLN A 27 46.19 -7.58 -22.07
N ALA A 28 45.12 -7.64 -22.85
CA ALA A 28 45.19 -8.01 -24.26
C ALA A 28 46.02 -7.00 -25.07
N ALA A 29 45.76 -5.70 -24.88
CA ALA A 29 46.47 -4.61 -25.55
C ALA A 29 47.97 -4.59 -25.22
N SER A 30 48.33 -4.70 -23.93
CA SER A 30 49.73 -4.78 -23.50
C SER A 30 50.43 -6.04 -24.02
N SER A 31 49.74 -7.19 -24.04
CA SER A 31 50.30 -8.42 -24.61
C SER A 31 50.54 -8.33 -26.12
N SER A 32 49.67 -7.63 -26.86
CA SER A 32 49.83 -7.40 -28.30
C SER A 32 51.02 -6.49 -28.57
N LEU A 33 51.16 -5.41 -27.80
CA LEU A 33 52.30 -4.49 -27.89
C LEU A 33 53.62 -5.20 -27.58
N ALA A 34 53.67 -6.05 -26.56
CA ALA A 34 54.86 -6.84 -26.23
C ALA A 34 55.26 -7.80 -27.37
N LYS A 35 54.28 -8.43 -28.05
CA LYS A 35 54.52 -9.28 -29.22
C LYS A 35 55.10 -8.49 -30.40
N GLU A 36 54.62 -7.27 -30.65
CA GLU A 36 55.15 -6.45 -31.73
C GLU A 36 56.55 -5.91 -31.43
N LEU A 37 56.82 -5.52 -30.18
CA LEU A 37 58.13 -5.04 -29.76
C LEU A 37 59.21 -6.14 -29.86
N THR A 38 58.87 -7.36 -29.43
CA THR A 38 59.75 -8.53 -29.57
C THR A 38 59.99 -8.89 -31.03
N ALA A 39 58.98 -8.81 -31.89
CA ALA A 39 59.15 -9.05 -33.33
C ALA A 39 60.04 -8.00 -34.02
N ARG A 40 60.07 -6.76 -33.53
CA ARG A 40 60.86 -5.65 -34.10
C ARG A 40 62.21 -5.39 -33.40
N ASN A 41 62.55 -6.15 -32.36
CA ASN A 41 63.76 -5.97 -31.53
C ASN A 41 63.94 -4.53 -31.02
N LEU A 42 62.85 -3.85 -30.66
CA LEU A 42 62.89 -2.48 -30.15
C LEU A 42 62.96 -2.47 -28.62
N SER A 43 63.99 -1.84 -28.04
CA SER A 43 64.16 -1.69 -26.58
C SER A 43 63.41 -0.50 -25.97
N GLU A 44 62.95 0.46 -26.78
CA GLU A 44 62.22 1.65 -26.31
C GLU A 44 60.74 1.34 -26.05
N SER A 45 60.48 0.53 -25.02
CA SER A 45 59.14 0.05 -24.67
C SER A 45 58.36 1.00 -23.76
N SER A 46 59.05 1.82 -22.96
CA SER A 46 58.43 2.57 -21.84
C SER A 46 57.58 3.77 -22.28
N SER A 47 57.98 4.50 -23.33
CA SER A 47 57.19 5.62 -23.86
C SER A 47 55.93 5.11 -24.56
N LEU A 48 56.07 4.03 -25.34
CA LEU A 48 54.96 3.42 -26.08
C LEU A 48 53.93 2.77 -25.13
N SER A 49 54.38 2.14 -24.04
CA SER A 49 53.47 1.61 -23.01
C SER A 49 52.68 2.72 -22.31
N GLN A 50 53.31 3.86 -22.00
CA GLN A 50 52.61 5.01 -21.43
C GLN A 50 51.54 5.57 -22.38
N HIS A 51 51.85 5.67 -23.68
CA HIS A 51 50.87 6.10 -24.68
C HIS A 51 49.73 5.09 -24.84
N LEU A 52 50.02 3.78 -24.75
CA LEU A 52 49.00 2.74 -24.75
C LEU A 52 48.07 2.86 -23.54
N ASP A 53 48.62 3.09 -22.34
CA ASP A 53 47.82 3.28 -21.13
C ASP A 53 46.92 4.52 -21.24
N GLN A 54 47.45 5.64 -21.74
CA GLN A 54 46.66 6.85 -22.02
C GLN A 54 45.55 6.58 -23.05
N PHE A 55 45.86 5.83 -24.10
CA PHE A 55 44.87 5.44 -25.11
C PHE A 55 43.75 4.59 -24.49
N ILE A 56 44.11 3.58 -23.70
CA ILE A 56 43.16 2.74 -22.98
C ILE A 56 42.26 3.61 -22.08
N GLN A 57 42.84 4.48 -21.27
CA GLN A 57 42.07 5.37 -20.39
C GLN A 57 41.11 6.27 -21.19
N ASN A 58 41.55 6.84 -22.30
CA ASN A 58 40.72 7.68 -23.16
C ASN A 58 39.58 6.88 -23.81
N THR A 59 39.83 5.66 -24.27
CA THR A 59 38.77 4.79 -24.83
C THR A 59 37.69 4.50 -23.80
N PHE A 60 38.07 4.15 -22.57
CA PHE A 60 37.09 3.88 -21.52
C PHE A 60 36.33 5.14 -21.09
N ARG A 61 36.99 6.31 -21.06
CA ARG A 61 36.34 7.59 -20.81
C ARG A 61 35.28 7.95 -21.86
N LEU A 62 35.51 7.59 -23.12
CA LEU A 62 34.51 7.79 -24.20
C LEU A 62 33.34 6.81 -24.12
N VAL A 63 33.55 5.62 -23.57
CA VAL A 63 32.51 4.60 -23.41
C VAL A 63 31.61 4.86 -22.20
N GLN A 64 32.16 5.42 -21.11
CA GLN A 64 31.44 5.75 -19.87
C GLN A 64 30.03 6.37 -20.06
N PRO A 65 29.81 7.43 -20.87
CA PRO A 65 28.48 8.05 -21.00
C PRO A 65 27.44 7.16 -21.68
N ASN A 66 27.87 6.12 -22.39
CA ASN A 66 27.00 5.18 -23.09
C ASN A 66 26.76 3.89 -22.30
N LEU A 67 27.28 3.80 -21.07
CA LEU A 67 27.20 2.63 -20.21
C LEU A 67 26.08 2.78 -19.18
N ARG A 68 25.32 1.71 -18.97
CA ARG A 68 24.41 1.53 -17.84
C ARG A 68 24.91 0.39 -16.96
N VAL A 69 24.98 0.61 -15.65
CA VAL A 69 25.32 -0.45 -14.69
C VAL A 69 24.14 -0.63 -13.76
N ASN A 70 23.58 -1.84 -13.73
CA ASN A 70 22.40 -2.16 -12.93
C ASN A 70 21.22 -1.18 -13.13
N GLY A 71 20.96 -0.81 -14.39
CA GLY A 71 19.86 0.10 -14.76
C GLY A 71 20.13 1.59 -14.55
N GLN A 72 21.20 1.98 -13.86
CA GLN A 72 21.59 3.38 -13.65
C GLN A 72 22.64 3.83 -14.66
N SER A 73 22.67 5.14 -14.98
CA SER A 73 23.69 5.70 -15.86
C SER A 73 25.03 5.75 -15.14
N PHE A 74 26.12 5.34 -15.80
CA PHE A 74 27.45 5.31 -15.17
C PHE A 74 27.91 6.68 -14.63
N ASN A 75 27.49 7.77 -15.28
CA ASN A 75 27.81 9.14 -14.85
C ASN A 75 27.24 9.52 -13.47
N GLU A 76 26.15 8.88 -13.04
CA GLU A 76 25.49 9.18 -11.76
C GLU A 76 26.13 8.41 -10.60
N ARG A 77 26.75 7.26 -10.90
CA ARG A 77 27.32 6.35 -9.88
C ARG A 77 28.76 6.69 -9.49
N GLY A 78 29.53 7.35 -10.35
CA GLY A 78 30.96 7.59 -10.12
C GLY A 78 31.83 6.34 -10.24
N GLU A 79 33.15 6.50 -10.29
CA GLU A 79 34.12 5.39 -10.37
C GLU A 79 34.42 4.79 -8.97
N ASP A 80 34.10 5.54 -7.90
CA ASP A 80 34.21 5.09 -6.53
C ASP A 80 33.02 4.17 -6.20
N ASP A 81 33.29 2.89 -5.98
CA ASP A 81 32.30 1.83 -5.69
C ASP A 81 31.65 1.98 -4.29
N ILE A 82 31.68 3.18 -3.72
CA ILE A 82 31.05 3.53 -2.46
C ILE A 82 29.64 4.01 -2.81
N GLU A 83 28.67 3.12 -2.63
CA GLU A 83 27.26 3.49 -2.70
C GLU A 83 27.00 4.65 -1.72
N PRO A 84 26.51 5.81 -2.19
CA PRO A 84 26.21 6.93 -1.32
C PRO A 84 25.09 6.55 -0.34
N PHE A 85 25.18 7.03 0.90
CA PHE A 85 24.16 6.74 1.90
C PHE A 85 22.81 7.31 1.47
N ASP A 86 21.82 6.45 1.24
CA ASP A 86 20.47 6.85 0.93
C ASP A 86 19.68 7.12 2.23
N GLU A 87 19.70 8.38 2.67
CA GLU A 87 18.93 8.83 3.83
C GLU A 87 17.42 8.58 3.68
N SER A 88 16.90 8.58 2.45
CA SER A 88 15.48 8.37 2.20
C SER A 88 15.11 6.91 2.44
N LEU A 89 15.96 5.99 1.99
CA LEU A 89 15.84 4.56 2.24
C LEU A 89 15.96 4.26 3.73
N ASP A 90 16.94 4.86 4.42
CA ASP A 90 17.10 4.66 5.86
C ASP A 90 15.84 5.13 6.62
N ARG A 91 15.36 6.35 6.38
CA ARG A 91 14.11 6.85 6.97
C ARG A 91 12.92 5.92 6.69
N HIS A 92 12.88 5.34 5.49
CA HIS A 92 11.84 4.39 5.13
C HIS A 92 11.95 3.08 5.92
N VAL A 93 13.16 2.55 6.09
CA VAL A 93 13.43 1.36 6.93
C VAL A 93 12.99 1.61 8.37
N TRP A 94 13.33 2.76 8.95
CA TRP A 94 12.89 3.14 10.29
C TRP A 94 11.36 3.27 10.40
N SER A 95 10.72 3.91 9.43
CA SER A 95 9.27 4.05 9.38
C SER A 95 8.57 2.68 9.31
N LEU A 96 9.05 1.78 8.43
CA LEU A 96 8.52 0.43 8.31
C LEU A 96 8.72 -0.39 9.60
N HIS A 97 9.86 -0.20 10.27
CA HIS A 97 10.13 -0.86 11.54
C HIS A 97 9.14 -0.43 12.62
N ASP A 98 8.88 0.87 12.75
CA ASP A 98 7.91 1.41 13.71
C ASP A 98 6.48 0.93 13.40
N GLN A 99 6.08 0.93 12.12
CA GLN A 99 4.80 0.37 11.68
C GLN A 99 4.67 -1.11 12.05
N ARG A 100 5.73 -1.90 11.82
CA ARG A 100 5.74 -3.32 12.18
C ARG A 100 5.55 -3.52 13.68
N LEU A 101 6.23 -2.74 14.52
CA LEU A 101 6.07 -2.81 15.97
C LEU A 101 4.65 -2.42 16.41
N GLY A 102 4.10 -1.37 15.80
CA GLY A 102 2.71 -0.94 15.99
C GLY A 102 1.72 -2.07 15.69
N LEU A 103 1.86 -2.71 14.51
CA LEU A 103 1.00 -3.82 14.10
C LEU A 103 1.16 -5.05 15.02
N GLN A 104 2.36 -5.38 15.46
CA GLN A 104 2.56 -6.47 16.41
C GLN A 104 1.85 -6.20 17.74
N LYS A 105 1.90 -4.95 18.22
CA LYS A 105 1.20 -4.54 19.44
C LYS A 105 -0.32 -4.62 19.26
N THR A 106 -0.87 -4.14 18.15
CA THR A 106 -2.32 -4.21 17.90
C THR A 106 -2.79 -5.65 17.80
N ILE A 107 -2.06 -6.51 17.08
CA ILE A 107 -2.38 -7.94 16.98
C ILE A 107 -2.36 -8.61 18.36
N ALA A 108 -1.37 -8.32 19.20
CA ALA A 108 -1.31 -8.86 20.56
C ALA A 108 -2.50 -8.41 21.43
N VAL A 109 -2.91 -7.14 21.31
CA VAL A 109 -4.07 -6.59 22.02
C VAL A 109 -5.36 -7.24 21.55
N ILE A 110 -5.56 -7.35 20.23
CA ILE A 110 -6.73 -8.00 19.62
C ILE A 110 -6.86 -9.44 20.10
N ARG A 111 -5.76 -10.22 20.04
CA ARG A 111 -5.75 -11.62 20.49
C ARG A 111 -6.13 -11.79 21.95
N ARG A 112 -5.81 -10.82 22.82
CA ARG A 112 -6.08 -10.92 24.26
C ARG A 112 -7.45 -10.37 24.65
N ILE A 113 -7.81 -9.19 24.14
CA ILE A 113 -8.98 -8.44 24.59
C ILE A 113 -10.19 -8.77 23.73
N GLU A 114 -10.07 -8.69 22.41
CA GLU A 114 -11.21 -8.87 21.51
C GLU A 114 -11.68 -10.32 21.51
N ALA A 115 -10.76 -11.29 21.55
CA ALA A 115 -11.12 -12.70 21.67
C ALA A 115 -12.00 -12.98 22.91
N SER A 116 -11.61 -12.47 24.08
CA SER A 116 -12.41 -12.64 25.31
C SER A 116 -13.74 -11.85 25.26
N LYS A 117 -13.77 -10.70 24.58
CA LYS A 117 -15.02 -9.95 24.37
C LYS A 117 -16.01 -10.72 23.51
N ILE A 118 -15.53 -11.31 22.41
CA ILE A 118 -16.35 -12.13 21.49
C ILE A 118 -16.90 -13.34 22.23
N GLU A 119 -16.05 -14.06 22.99
CA GLU A 119 -16.46 -15.19 23.81
C GLU A 119 -17.61 -14.83 24.75
N LYS A 120 -17.48 -13.74 25.52
CA LYS A 120 -18.53 -13.26 26.44
C LYS A 120 -19.83 -12.92 25.73
N MET A 121 -19.74 -12.27 24.56
CA MET A 121 -20.92 -11.91 23.76
C MET A 121 -21.63 -13.15 23.21
N MET A 122 -20.86 -14.16 22.82
CA MET A 122 -21.39 -15.43 22.32
C MET A 122 -22.10 -16.21 23.44
N LEU A 123 -21.46 -16.29 24.61
CA LEU A 123 -22.06 -16.90 25.81
C LEU A 123 -23.33 -16.18 26.25
N SER A 124 -23.33 -14.84 26.29
CA SER A 124 -24.55 -14.10 26.64
C SER A 124 -25.69 -14.31 25.65
N SER A 125 -25.37 -14.49 24.36
CA SER A 125 -26.39 -14.77 23.34
C SER A 125 -26.96 -16.17 23.53
N LEU A 126 -26.12 -17.17 23.80
CA LEU A 126 -26.58 -18.54 24.12
C LEU A 126 -27.45 -18.60 25.37
N GLU A 127 -27.07 -17.87 26.43
CA GLU A 127 -27.88 -17.75 27.64
C GLU A 127 -29.25 -17.11 27.36
N GLN A 128 -29.32 -16.13 26.45
CA GLN A 128 -30.59 -15.54 26.03
C GLN A 128 -31.45 -16.56 25.26
N TYR A 129 -30.86 -17.33 24.35
CA TYR A 129 -31.60 -18.38 23.64
C TYR A 129 -32.14 -19.44 24.61
N HIS A 130 -31.34 -19.92 25.57
CA HIS A 130 -31.82 -20.86 26.57
C HIS A 130 -32.98 -20.31 27.43
N LYS A 131 -32.99 -19.01 27.72
CA LYS A 131 -34.11 -18.37 28.44
C LYS A 131 -35.37 -18.28 27.59
N LEU A 132 -35.23 -17.98 26.30
CA LEU A 132 -36.36 -17.93 25.37
C LEU A 132 -36.95 -19.32 25.15
N ASP A 133 -36.10 -20.34 24.96
CA ASP A 133 -36.50 -21.74 24.81
C ASP A 133 -37.25 -22.26 26.05
N ALA A 134 -36.78 -21.89 27.24
CA ALA A 134 -37.49 -22.19 28.49
C ALA A 134 -38.85 -21.48 28.60
N LEU A 135 -38.95 -20.23 28.16
CA LEU A 135 -40.21 -19.47 28.11
C LEU A 135 -41.19 -20.04 27.07
N GLU A 136 -40.69 -20.47 25.92
CA GLU A 136 -41.49 -21.09 24.86
C GLU A 136 -42.08 -22.42 25.33
N SER A 137 -41.27 -23.27 25.99
CA SER A 137 -41.76 -24.50 26.61
C SER A 137 -42.79 -24.23 27.72
N GLU A 138 -42.63 -23.17 28.51
CA GLU A 138 -43.62 -22.77 29.53
C GLU A 138 -44.92 -22.23 28.90
N LEU A 139 -44.85 -21.67 27.69
CA LEU A 139 -45.99 -21.19 26.92
C LEU A 139 -46.75 -22.34 26.23
N GLU A 140 -46.04 -23.36 25.73
CA GLU A 140 -46.66 -24.59 25.16
C GLU A 140 -47.42 -25.42 26.21
N ASP A 141 -47.05 -25.32 27.50
CA ASP A 141 -47.76 -25.96 28.60
C ASP A 141 -49.06 -25.22 29.01
N LEU A 142 -49.38 -24.07 28.39
CA LEU A 142 -50.66 -23.39 28.60
C LEU A 142 -51.78 -24.09 27.82
N PRO A 143 -52.97 -24.27 28.41
CA PRO A 143 -54.09 -24.91 27.72
C PRO A 143 -54.50 -24.11 26.47
N GLU A 144 -54.50 -24.81 25.34
CA GLU A 144 -54.74 -24.29 23.97
C GLU A 144 -56.18 -23.76 23.74
N ASP A 145 -57.08 -23.95 24.71
CA ASP A 145 -58.46 -23.44 24.65
C ASP A 145 -58.54 -21.98 25.14
N LEU A 146 -58.04 -21.06 24.32
CA LEU A 146 -58.31 -19.63 24.49
C LEU A 146 -59.80 -19.36 24.16
N PRO A 147 -60.56 -18.66 25.04
CA PRO A 147 -61.94 -18.31 24.75
C PRO A 147 -62.02 -17.41 23.51
N GLU A 148 -62.94 -17.75 22.60
CA GLU A 148 -63.16 -17.11 21.29
C GLU A 148 -63.34 -15.58 21.39
N ASP A 149 -63.86 -15.08 22.51
CA ASP A 149 -63.99 -13.64 22.81
C ASP A 149 -62.66 -12.87 22.81
N LEU A 150 -61.53 -13.50 23.20
CA LEU A 150 -60.21 -12.84 23.22
C LEU A 150 -59.61 -12.69 21.81
N THR A 151 -59.99 -13.54 20.86
CA THR A 151 -59.45 -13.48 19.49
C THR A 151 -60.05 -12.31 18.70
N MET A 152 -61.30 -11.94 18.99
CA MET A 152 -61.98 -10.82 18.34
C MET A 152 -61.37 -9.47 18.73
N ASP A 153 -61.00 -9.30 20.00
CA ASP A 153 -60.34 -8.08 20.50
C ASP A 153 -58.92 -7.89 19.91
N VAL A 154 -58.21 -8.98 19.60
CA VAL A 154 -56.86 -8.92 19.01
C VAL A 154 -56.92 -8.48 17.55
N ASP A 155 -57.90 -8.97 16.79
CA ASP A 155 -58.06 -8.56 15.39
C ASP A 155 -58.50 -7.09 15.28
N ASP A 156 -59.36 -6.63 16.19
CA ASP A 156 -59.78 -5.23 16.26
C ASP A 156 -58.60 -4.30 16.62
N THR A 157 -57.80 -4.66 17.62
CA THR A 157 -56.61 -3.87 17.99
C THR A 157 -55.49 -3.94 16.94
N ALA A 158 -55.35 -5.06 16.23
CA ALA A 158 -54.46 -5.16 15.07
C ALA A 158 -54.93 -4.24 13.92
N GLY A 159 -56.24 -4.16 13.69
CA GLY A 159 -56.84 -3.21 12.74
C GLY A 159 -56.58 -1.75 13.11
N GLU A 160 -56.78 -1.39 14.38
CA GLU A 160 -56.52 -0.04 14.89
C GLU A 160 -55.04 0.35 14.75
N THR A 161 -54.13 -0.54 15.12
CA THR A 161 -52.68 -0.27 15.01
C THR A 161 -52.21 -0.17 13.57
N ALA A 162 -52.76 -0.98 12.66
CA ALA A 162 -52.51 -0.87 11.22
C ALA A 162 -53.02 0.46 10.65
N ALA A 163 -54.20 0.91 11.08
CA ALA A 163 -54.75 2.21 10.69
C ALA A 163 -53.85 3.36 11.18
N TRP A 164 -53.40 3.33 12.45
CA TRP A 164 -52.46 4.33 12.97
C TRP A 164 -51.11 4.32 12.25
N ALA A 165 -50.59 3.14 11.89
CA ALA A 165 -49.36 3.04 11.10
C ALA A 165 -49.53 3.67 9.70
N GLN A 166 -50.70 3.49 9.08
CA GLN A 166 -51.01 4.11 7.79
C GLN A 166 -51.13 5.63 7.93
N GLU A 167 -51.81 6.14 8.96
CA GLU A 167 -51.90 7.58 9.25
C GLU A 167 -50.53 8.21 9.54
N LEU A 168 -49.67 7.51 10.29
CA LEU A 168 -48.30 7.94 10.56
C LEU A 168 -47.47 7.99 9.27
N SER A 169 -47.56 6.97 8.42
CA SER A 169 -46.82 6.95 7.15
C SER A 169 -47.22 8.10 6.21
N GLN A 170 -48.48 8.53 6.26
CA GLN A 170 -48.97 9.68 5.49
C GLN A 170 -48.61 11.03 6.13
N SER A 171 -48.53 11.11 7.46
CA SER A 171 -48.29 12.37 8.18
C SER A 171 -46.81 12.71 8.34
N ILE A 172 -45.92 11.73 8.41
CA ILE A 172 -44.46 11.93 8.55
C ILE A 172 -43.89 12.81 7.44
N PRO A 173 -44.11 12.55 6.13
CA PRO A 173 -43.55 13.37 5.05
C PRO A 173 -43.96 14.85 5.15
N ASN A 174 -45.22 15.09 5.50
CA ASN A 174 -45.75 16.45 5.67
C ASN A 174 -45.10 17.18 6.85
N GLN A 175 -44.83 16.49 7.96
CA GLN A 175 -44.13 17.06 9.11
C GLN A 175 -42.65 17.30 8.82
N THR A 176 -42.00 16.41 8.07
CA THR A 176 -40.62 16.58 7.60
C THR A 176 -40.51 17.80 6.69
N GLU A 177 -41.45 17.99 5.75
CA GLU A 177 -41.46 19.17 4.88
C GLU A 177 -41.69 20.47 5.67
N ARG A 178 -42.58 20.46 6.67
CA ARG A 178 -42.80 21.63 7.54
C ARG A 178 -41.56 21.97 8.35
N THR A 179 -40.86 20.97 8.88
CA THR A 179 -39.63 21.19 9.65
C THR A 179 -38.47 21.67 8.77
N THR A 180 -38.30 21.15 7.56
CA THR A 180 -37.28 21.67 6.62
C THR A 180 -37.58 23.11 6.21
N ARG A 181 -38.84 23.46 5.94
CA ARG A 181 -39.24 24.86 5.67
C ARG A 181 -38.95 25.78 6.86
N LEU A 182 -39.26 25.36 8.09
CA LEU A 182 -38.92 26.13 9.30
C LEU A 182 -37.41 26.27 9.50
N GLN A 183 -36.62 25.22 9.23
CA GLN A 183 -35.16 25.29 9.27
C GLN A 183 -34.62 26.28 8.24
N ASN A 184 -35.17 26.31 7.03
CA ASN A 184 -34.78 27.26 5.99
C ASN A 184 -35.11 28.70 6.41
N VAL A 185 -36.35 28.96 6.87
CA VAL A 185 -36.76 30.31 7.35
C VAL A 185 -35.92 30.76 8.55
N THR A 186 -35.62 29.86 9.49
CA THR A 186 -34.76 30.20 10.63
C THR A 186 -33.31 30.42 10.23
N ALA A 187 -32.79 29.72 9.21
CA ALA A 187 -31.48 29.97 8.63
C ALA A 187 -31.41 31.32 7.90
N GLU A 188 -32.46 31.68 7.16
CA GLU A 188 -32.62 32.99 6.51
C GLU A 188 -32.73 34.13 7.54
N LEU A 189 -33.49 33.96 8.63
CA LEU A 189 -33.55 34.92 9.74
C LEU A 189 -32.20 35.13 10.43
N LYS A 190 -31.36 34.08 10.51
CA LYS A 190 -30.02 34.14 11.11
C LYS A 190 -28.97 34.76 10.17
N ARG A 191 -29.23 34.82 8.85
CA ARG A 191 -28.39 35.47 7.84
C ARG A 191 -29.14 36.67 7.25
N PRO A 192 -29.19 37.82 7.96
CA PRO A 192 -29.85 39.00 7.41
C PRO A 192 -29.01 39.57 6.26
N ASP A 193 -29.20 39.07 5.04
CA ASP A 193 -28.60 39.58 3.80
C ASP A 193 -29.29 40.87 3.30
N TRP A 194 -29.90 41.64 4.21
CA TRP A 194 -30.50 42.95 3.93
C TRP A 194 -29.89 44.05 4.81
N ARG A 195 -28.56 44.19 4.82
CA ARG A 195 -27.88 45.45 5.17
C ARG A 195 -26.65 45.67 4.32
#